data_AF-A0A836GQV4-F1
#
_entry.id   AF-A0A836GQV4-F1
#
_cell.length_a   1.000
_cell.length_b   1.000
_cell.length_c   1.000
_cell.angle_alpha   90.00
_cell.angle_beta   90.00
_cell.angle_gamma   90.00
#
_symmetry.space_group_name_H-M   'P 1'
#
loop_
_entity.id
_entity.type
_entity.pdbx_description
1 polymer ?
#
loop_
_entity_poly.entity_id
_entity_poly.type
_entity_poly.pdbx_seq_one_letter_code
_entity_poly.pdbx_strand_id
1 'polypeptide(L)'
;MKRLGGRHAIVCGVVNPATAASSTRSCDIVGGGSSCTAASALVTARRGRFYRPLVNQGINLWRSRMGRLHKGWTTWEYNRDVVPDPRPFPEPAVNNYYGRSRIWNPIAGKIGIVNRKAEEWGWPHQRPPPTGLRRSPEYFPFFFSRYFPDVEVRLVLDSVLNNETTRPVFHIPQDMSKQELVNYLKNIYNIDNVVRISVRNMRGRRFKNEVGEIKSLPDYKVAVVELDSPVSIVFKQIKGTEDTPDNKPTAQLA
;
A
#
# COMPACT_ATOMS: atom_id res chain seq x y z
N MET A 1 32.61 31.56 -29.53
CA MET A 1 33.62 31.55 -28.44
C MET A 1 33.41 30.31 -27.58
N LYS A 2 34.45 29.50 -27.44
CA LYS A 2 34.46 28.21 -26.75
C LYS A 2 34.34 28.42 -25.23
N ARG A 3 33.49 27.64 -24.54
CA ARG A 3 33.63 27.39 -23.10
C ARG A 3 33.83 25.90 -22.88
N LEU A 4 35.05 25.58 -22.45
CA LEU A 4 35.53 24.26 -22.04
C LEU A 4 34.94 23.94 -20.67
N GLY A 5 34.17 22.86 -20.57
CA GLY A 5 33.75 22.26 -19.30
C GLY A 5 34.82 21.28 -18.81
N GLY A 6 35.39 21.57 -17.65
CA GLY A 6 36.44 20.77 -17.01
C GLY A 6 35.93 19.42 -16.51
N ARG A 7 36.76 18.39 -16.72
CA ARG A 7 36.62 17.03 -16.16
C ARG A 7 37.19 17.02 -14.74
N HIS A 8 36.42 16.56 -13.77
CA HIS A 8 36.95 16.07 -12.49
C HIS A 8 36.67 14.57 -12.39
N ALA A 9 37.74 13.78 -12.53
CA ALA A 9 37.78 12.37 -12.21
C ALA A 9 38.16 12.22 -10.73
N ILE A 10 37.38 11.45 -9.98
CA ILE A 10 37.72 11.01 -8.63
C ILE A 10 38.17 9.56 -8.72
N VAL A 11 39.43 9.33 -8.36
CA VAL A 11 40.11 8.03 -8.31
C VAL A 11 39.87 7.42 -6.93
N CYS A 12 39.29 6.23 -6.86
CA CYS A 12 39.26 5.41 -5.64
C CYS A 12 40.34 4.32 -5.75
N GLY A 13 41.31 4.39 -4.83
CA GLY A 13 42.48 3.52 -4.76
C GLY A 13 42.14 2.09 -4.31
N VAL A 14 42.95 1.17 -4.84
CA VAL A 14 42.87 -0.28 -4.71
C VAL A 14 43.59 -0.79 -3.45
N VAL A 15 43.05 -1.89 -2.96
CA VAL A 15 43.44 -2.78 -1.85
C VAL A 15 44.88 -3.31 -1.98
N ASN A 16 45.62 -3.40 -0.86
CA ASN A 16 46.80 -4.26 -0.72
C ASN A 16 46.63 -5.22 0.47
N PRO A 17 46.83 -6.54 0.28
CA PRO A 17 46.89 -7.51 1.37
C PRO A 17 48.33 -7.76 1.82
N ALA A 18 48.56 -7.79 3.14
CA ALA A 18 49.76 -8.33 3.75
C ALA A 18 49.36 -9.41 4.75
N THR A 19 49.71 -10.66 4.48
CA THR A 19 49.73 -11.73 5.48
C THR A 19 50.80 -12.73 5.08
N ALA A 20 51.86 -12.76 5.89
CA ALA A 20 52.88 -13.80 5.90
C ALA A 20 52.53 -14.83 6.98
N ALA A 21 52.69 -16.12 6.68
CA ALA A 21 53.15 -17.13 7.64
C ALA A 21 53.44 -18.44 6.90
N SER A 22 54.72 -18.79 6.87
CA SER A 22 55.24 -20.11 6.56
C SER A 22 54.92 -21.08 7.71
N SER A 23 54.59 -22.32 7.37
CA SER A 23 54.66 -23.44 8.33
C SER A 23 55.31 -24.64 7.66
N THR A 24 56.55 -24.84 8.05
CA THR A 24 57.35 -26.05 7.89
C THR A 24 56.85 -27.11 8.88
N ARG A 25 56.47 -28.30 8.40
CA ARG A 25 56.57 -29.55 9.17
C ARG A 25 56.95 -30.70 8.24
N SER A 26 58.24 -30.98 8.22
CA SER A 26 58.82 -32.29 7.93
C SER A 26 58.68 -33.15 9.20
N CYS A 27 58.23 -34.38 9.03
CA CYS A 27 58.65 -35.48 9.90
C CYS A 27 58.65 -36.77 9.08
N ASP A 28 59.83 -37.38 9.04
CA ASP A 28 60.19 -38.57 8.29
C ASP A 28 59.54 -39.84 8.85
N ILE A 29 59.24 -40.75 7.93
CA ILE A 29 58.81 -42.12 8.18
C ILE A 29 60.08 -42.99 8.30
N VAL A 30 60.19 -43.77 9.38
CA VAL A 30 61.21 -44.81 9.52
C VAL A 30 60.55 -46.19 9.53
N GLY A 31 60.95 -47.01 8.55
CA GLY A 31 61.47 -48.36 8.79
C GLY A 31 60.47 -49.51 8.94
N GLY A 32 60.40 -50.34 7.90
CA GLY A 32 59.90 -51.72 7.98
C GLY A 32 60.21 -52.46 6.68
N GLY A 33 61.34 -53.17 6.62
CA GLY A 33 61.80 -53.88 5.44
C GLY A 33 61.24 -55.29 5.30
N SER A 34 60.93 -55.69 4.06
CA SER A 34 61.20 -57.05 3.56
C SER A 34 61.07 -57.10 2.04
N SER A 35 62.10 -57.69 1.45
CA SER A 35 62.31 -57.97 0.03
C SER A 35 61.31 -58.96 -0.55
N CYS A 36 60.90 -58.78 -1.82
CA CYS A 36 61.26 -59.69 -2.93
C CYS A 36 60.45 -59.40 -4.22
N THR A 37 61.17 -59.45 -5.34
CA THR A 37 60.73 -59.86 -6.69
C THR A 37 59.74 -59.00 -7.48
N ALA A 38 60.28 -58.49 -8.58
CA ALA A 38 59.67 -57.88 -9.75
C ALA A 38 58.29 -58.43 -10.14
N ALA A 39 57.30 -57.54 -10.20
CA ALA A 39 56.12 -57.68 -11.03
C ALA A 39 56.20 -56.65 -12.16
N SER A 40 56.15 -57.13 -13.39
CA SER A 40 56.20 -56.35 -14.62
C SER A 40 55.26 -55.15 -14.62
N ALA A 41 55.74 -54.05 -15.20
CA ALA A 41 54.97 -52.84 -15.41
C ALA A 41 53.67 -53.12 -16.17
N LEU A 42 52.53 -52.92 -15.51
CA LEU A 42 51.25 -52.73 -16.17
C LEU A 42 51.34 -51.45 -17.00
N VAL A 43 51.59 -51.63 -18.29
CA VAL A 43 51.49 -50.57 -19.30
C VAL A 43 50.02 -50.14 -19.35
N THR A 44 49.66 -49.14 -18.55
CA THR A 44 48.40 -48.44 -18.73
C THR A 44 48.46 -47.70 -20.05
N ALA A 45 47.79 -48.26 -21.06
CA ALA A 45 47.61 -47.65 -22.35
C ALA A 45 47.17 -46.19 -22.17
N ARG A 46 47.96 -45.25 -22.68
CA ARG A 46 47.61 -43.83 -22.83
C ARG A 46 46.41 -43.72 -23.77
N ARG A 47 45.20 -43.99 -23.27
CA ARG A 47 43.96 -43.59 -23.94
C ARG A 47 43.75 -42.11 -23.67
N GLY A 48 44.34 -41.29 -24.53
CA GLY A 48 43.89 -39.92 -24.79
C GLY A 48 42.48 -39.92 -25.39
N ARG A 49 41.50 -40.39 -24.62
CA ARG A 49 40.06 -40.35 -24.94
C ARG A 49 39.33 -39.43 -23.98
N PHE A 50 39.92 -38.25 -23.70
CA PHE A 50 39.06 -37.10 -23.49
C PHE A 50 38.74 -36.57 -24.89
N TYR A 51 37.54 -36.91 -25.35
CA TYR A 51 36.93 -36.29 -26.51
C TYR A 51 37.07 -34.78 -26.35
N ARG A 52 37.99 -34.16 -27.11
CA ARG A 52 37.74 -32.81 -27.59
C ARG A 52 36.46 -32.96 -28.43
N PRO A 53 35.33 -32.34 -28.06
CA PRO A 53 34.17 -32.38 -28.93
C PRO A 53 34.57 -31.64 -30.22
N LEU A 54 34.95 -32.42 -31.23
CA LEU A 54 35.09 -31.95 -32.59
C LEU A 54 33.69 -31.60 -33.04
N VAL A 55 33.49 -30.29 -33.22
CA VAL A 55 32.35 -29.67 -33.89
C VAL A 55 31.06 -29.70 -33.07
N ASN A 56 30.36 -28.56 -33.09
CA ASN A 56 29.06 -28.27 -32.48
C ASN A 56 27.90 -29.27 -32.80
N GLN A 57 28.17 -30.38 -33.49
CA GLN A 57 27.17 -31.33 -33.99
C GLN A 57 26.47 -32.12 -32.86
N GLY A 58 27.20 -32.58 -31.83
CA GLY A 58 26.60 -33.38 -30.75
C GLY A 58 25.63 -32.59 -29.85
N ILE A 59 25.97 -31.33 -29.56
CA ILE A 59 25.11 -30.43 -28.77
C ILE A 59 23.88 -30.01 -29.58
N ASN A 60 24.03 -29.78 -30.89
CA ASN A 60 22.93 -29.42 -31.77
C ASN A 60 21.95 -30.59 -32.00
N LEU A 61 22.46 -31.83 -32.12
CA LEU A 61 21.63 -33.05 -32.21
C LEU A 61 20.84 -33.29 -30.92
N TRP A 62 21.44 -33.04 -29.76
CA TRP A 62 20.77 -33.18 -28.47
C TRP A 62 19.63 -32.15 -28.29
N ARG A 63 19.84 -30.91 -28.76
CA ARG A 63 18.79 -29.86 -28.78
C ARG A 63 17.65 -30.16 -29.75
N SER A 64 17.96 -30.79 -30.89
CA SER A 64 16.97 -31.20 -31.90
C SER A 64 16.06 -32.35 -31.42
N ARG A 65 16.61 -33.36 -30.72
CA ARG A 65 15.85 -34.53 -30.24
C ARG A 65 15.00 -34.28 -28.99
N MET A 66 15.41 -33.37 -28.12
CA MET A 66 14.70 -33.09 -26.84
C MET A 66 13.55 -32.07 -26.96
N GLY A 67 13.10 -31.76 -28.18
CA GLY A 67 11.85 -31.01 -28.44
C GLY A 67 11.82 -29.57 -27.93
N ARG A 68 12.94 -29.01 -27.48
CA ARG A 68 12.92 -27.74 -26.73
C ARG A 68 13.11 -26.47 -27.55
N LEU A 69 13.39 -26.56 -28.86
CA LEU A 69 13.31 -25.49 -29.87
C LEU A 69 13.82 -26.09 -31.21
N HIS A 70 12.91 -26.45 -32.13
CA HIS A 70 13.28 -27.03 -33.44
C HIS A 70 14.05 -26.04 -34.34
N LYS A 71 13.86 -24.74 -34.13
CA LYS A 71 14.64 -23.63 -34.70
C LYS A 71 14.79 -22.58 -33.60
N GLY A 72 16.02 -22.27 -33.19
CA GLY A 72 16.28 -21.25 -32.18
C GLY A 72 15.89 -19.85 -32.70
N TRP A 73 15.50 -18.97 -31.79
CA TRP A 73 15.31 -17.55 -32.08
C TRP A 73 16.66 -16.85 -32.20
N THR A 74 16.77 -15.83 -33.05
CA THR A 74 17.97 -15.00 -33.24
C THR A 74 18.10 -13.97 -32.12
N THR A 75 18.24 -14.43 -30.88
CA THR A 75 18.22 -13.57 -29.69
C THR A 75 19.38 -12.55 -29.62
N TRP A 76 20.44 -12.74 -30.41
CA TRP A 76 21.57 -11.79 -30.50
C TRP A 76 21.27 -10.53 -31.32
N GLU A 77 20.19 -10.53 -32.11
CA GLU A 77 19.73 -9.37 -32.86
C GLU A 77 19.00 -8.34 -31.96
N TYR A 78 18.57 -8.77 -30.77
CA TYR A 78 17.82 -7.95 -29.84
C TYR A 78 18.74 -7.32 -28.79
N ASN A 79 18.51 -6.03 -28.50
CA ASN A 79 19.17 -5.36 -27.38
C ASN A 79 18.67 -5.97 -26.06
N ARG A 80 19.60 -6.40 -25.19
CA ARG A 80 19.29 -6.99 -23.89
C ARG A 80 18.90 -5.97 -22.83
N ASP A 81 19.20 -4.69 -23.05
CA ASP A 81 18.90 -3.62 -22.10
C ASP A 81 17.43 -3.19 -22.16
N VAL A 82 16.67 -3.62 -23.17
CA VAL A 82 15.27 -3.28 -23.37
C VAL A 82 14.40 -4.49 -23.06
N VAL A 83 13.62 -4.39 -21.98
CA VAL A 83 12.58 -5.38 -21.68
C VAL A 83 11.34 -5.00 -22.48
N PRO A 84 10.85 -5.85 -23.40
CA PRO A 84 9.63 -5.56 -24.13
C PRO A 84 8.43 -5.55 -23.17
N ASP A 85 7.49 -4.65 -23.42
CA ASP A 85 6.26 -4.59 -22.63
C ASP A 85 5.46 -5.89 -22.76
N PRO A 86 4.91 -6.40 -21.64
CA PRO A 86 4.09 -7.60 -21.67
C PRO A 86 2.82 -7.36 -22.50
N ARG A 87 2.36 -8.41 -23.17
CA ARG A 87 1.06 -8.43 -23.87
C ARG A 87 0.20 -9.54 -23.26
N PRO A 88 -0.96 -9.23 -22.65
CA PRO A 88 -1.57 -7.90 -22.51
C PRO A 88 -0.82 -6.99 -21.53
N PHE A 89 -0.90 -5.68 -21.76
CA PHE A 89 -0.31 -4.67 -20.87
C PHE A 89 -1.15 -4.54 -19.59
N PRO A 90 -0.52 -4.50 -18.40
CA PRO A 90 -1.28 -4.40 -17.15
C PRO A 90 -1.94 -3.03 -16.99
N GLU A 91 -3.17 -3.02 -16.49
CA GLU A 91 -3.84 -1.78 -16.10
C GLU A 91 -3.23 -1.19 -14.82
N PRO A 92 -3.30 0.14 -14.63
CA PRO A 92 -2.84 0.77 -13.40
C PRO A 92 -3.67 0.34 -12.19
N ALA A 93 -3.03 0.21 -11.04
CA ALA A 93 -3.68 -0.26 -9.81
C ALA A 93 -4.68 0.76 -9.18
N VAL A 94 -4.70 2.00 -9.66
CA VAL A 94 -5.58 3.05 -9.13
C VAL A 94 -7.02 2.79 -9.56
N ASN A 95 -7.94 2.76 -8.59
CA ASN A 95 -9.35 2.54 -8.87
C ASN A 95 -10.01 3.81 -9.43
N ASN A 96 -10.20 3.83 -10.75
CA ASN A 96 -10.82 4.95 -11.48
C ASN A 96 -12.37 4.94 -11.40
N TYR A 97 -12.97 3.95 -10.73
CA TYR A 97 -14.41 3.83 -10.59
C TYR A 97 -14.94 4.53 -9.34
N TYR A 98 -15.61 5.66 -9.56
CA TYR A 98 -16.20 6.47 -8.49
C TYR A 98 -17.66 6.12 -8.17
N GLY A 99 -18.18 4.99 -8.66
CA GLY A 99 -19.60 4.58 -8.69
C GLY A 99 -20.41 4.50 -7.39
N ARG A 100 -21.33 3.52 -7.29
CA ARG A 100 -21.91 3.11 -5.99
C ARG A 100 -21.15 1.91 -5.42
N SER A 101 -20.80 0.96 -6.27
CA SER A 101 -20.07 -0.28 -5.98
C SER A 101 -18.54 -0.13 -6.06
N ARG A 102 -17.97 1.01 -5.62
CA ARG A 102 -16.50 1.11 -5.50
C ARG A 102 -16.10 0.25 -4.34
N ILE A 103 -15.04 -0.50 -4.57
CA ILE A 103 -14.52 -1.46 -3.62
C ILE A 103 -13.22 -0.90 -3.06
N TRP A 104 -13.03 -1.08 -1.76
CA TRP A 104 -11.78 -0.82 -1.10
C TRP A 104 -10.76 -1.90 -1.48
N ASN A 105 -9.56 -1.50 -1.88
CA ASN A 105 -8.52 -2.46 -2.27
C ASN A 105 -7.87 -3.06 -1.00
N PRO A 106 -7.96 -4.39 -0.79
CA PRO A 106 -7.35 -5.04 0.38
C PRO A 106 -5.83 -5.16 0.30
N ILE A 107 -5.22 -4.94 -0.87
CA ILE A 107 -3.79 -5.09 -1.08
C ILE A 107 -3.06 -3.87 -0.52
N ALA A 108 -2.36 -4.05 0.60
CA ALA A 108 -1.57 -3.00 1.23
C ALA A 108 -0.23 -2.81 0.50
N GLY A 109 -0.02 -1.63 -0.08
CA GLY A 109 1.25 -1.26 -0.71
C GLY A 109 2.32 -0.81 0.31
N LYS A 110 3.61 -0.91 -0.09
CA LYS A 110 4.75 -0.44 0.72
C LYS A 110 4.64 1.05 1.09
N ILE A 111 4.10 1.87 0.20
CA ILE A 111 3.95 3.31 0.39
C ILE A 111 3.06 3.63 1.61
N GLY A 112 1.99 2.86 1.84
CA GLY A 112 1.10 3.08 2.99
C GLY A 112 1.82 2.84 4.33
N ILE A 113 2.71 1.85 4.39
CA ILE A 113 3.52 1.57 5.58
C ILE A 113 4.54 2.69 5.82
N VAL A 114 5.15 3.21 4.74
CA VAL A 114 6.12 4.31 4.82
C VAL A 114 5.44 5.59 5.31
N ASN A 115 4.30 5.96 4.71
CA ASN A 115 3.54 7.15 5.11
C ASN A 115 3.07 7.05 6.55
N ARG A 116 2.53 5.90 6.97
CA ARG A 116 2.14 5.68 8.37
C ARG A 116 3.30 5.89 9.34
N LYS A 117 4.51 5.39 9.02
CA LYS A 117 5.70 5.62 9.87
C LYS A 117 6.15 7.09 9.87
N ALA A 118 5.99 7.79 8.75
CA ALA A 118 6.31 9.21 8.66
C ALA A 118 5.34 10.04 9.51
N GLU A 119 4.05 9.73 9.47
CA GLU A 119 3.01 10.40 10.27
C GLU A 119 3.14 10.08 11.77
N GLU A 120 3.34 8.80 12.11
CA GLU A 120 3.35 8.35 13.50
C GLU A 120 4.56 8.83 14.30
N TRP A 121 5.74 8.91 13.68
CA TRP A 121 6.99 9.24 14.38
C TRP A 121 8.04 9.91 13.50
N GLY A 122 7.70 10.46 12.33
CA GLY A 122 8.65 11.24 11.53
C GLY A 122 9.76 10.43 10.85
N TRP A 123 9.51 9.17 10.47
CA TRP A 123 10.46 8.40 9.66
C TRP A 123 10.75 9.10 8.32
N PRO A 124 12.01 9.17 7.84
CA PRO A 124 13.22 8.56 8.38
C PRO A 124 14.05 9.45 9.31
N HIS A 125 13.59 10.67 9.60
CA HIS A 125 14.40 11.68 10.29
C HIS A 125 14.54 11.42 11.78
N GLN A 126 13.49 10.91 12.43
CA GLN A 126 13.54 10.55 13.85
C GLN A 126 13.82 9.06 14.02
N ARG A 127 14.08 8.62 15.26
CA ARG A 127 14.22 7.18 15.60
C ARG A 127 12.86 6.59 15.96
N PRO A 128 12.62 5.30 15.67
CA PRO A 128 11.37 4.66 16.06
C PRO A 128 11.26 4.61 17.60
N PRO A 129 10.08 4.91 18.16
CA PRO A 129 9.84 4.73 19.59
C PRO A 129 9.94 3.24 19.98
N PRO A 130 10.21 2.93 21.26
CA PRO A 130 10.32 1.54 21.71
C PRO A 130 9.00 0.79 21.53
N THR A 131 9.09 -0.51 21.28
CA THR A 131 7.92 -1.37 21.01
C THR A 131 6.88 -1.34 22.12
N GLY A 132 7.32 -1.18 23.39
CA GLY A 132 6.43 -1.02 24.54
C GLY A 132 5.53 0.21 24.39
N LEU A 133 6.13 1.38 24.13
CA LEU A 133 5.38 2.63 23.92
C LEU A 133 4.43 2.50 22.71
N ARG A 134 4.88 1.90 21.61
CA ARG A 134 4.06 1.75 20.38
C ARG A 134 2.81 0.89 20.55
N ARG A 135 2.78 0.00 21.54
CA ARG A 135 1.63 -0.86 21.85
C ARG A 135 0.82 -0.36 23.04
N SER A 136 1.31 0.68 23.71
CA SER A 136 0.70 1.26 24.90
C SER A 136 -0.34 2.34 24.52
N PRO A 137 -1.30 2.62 25.41
CA PRO A 137 -2.24 3.71 25.20
C PRO A 137 -1.59 5.11 25.20
N GLU A 138 -0.37 5.24 25.72
CA GLU A 138 0.42 6.47 25.72
C GLU A 138 1.06 6.74 24.35
N TYR A 139 0.94 5.83 23.39
CA TYR A 139 1.40 6.10 22.02
C TYR A 139 0.62 7.27 21.43
N PHE A 140 1.33 8.23 20.84
CA PHE A 140 0.75 9.52 20.45
C PHE A 140 -0.58 9.43 19.66
N PRO A 141 -0.73 8.58 18.62
CA PRO A 141 -2.01 8.45 17.92
C PRO A 141 -3.17 8.01 18.84
N PHE A 142 -2.92 7.03 19.73
CA PHE A 142 -3.95 6.54 20.66
C PHE A 142 -4.24 7.56 21.76
N PHE A 143 -3.19 8.16 22.32
CA PHE A 143 -3.29 9.22 23.31
C PHE A 143 -4.12 10.38 22.75
N PHE A 144 -3.77 10.90 21.58
CA PHE A 144 -4.45 12.03 20.97
C PHE A 144 -5.91 11.69 20.65
N SER A 145 -6.18 10.53 20.05
CA SER A 145 -7.55 10.11 19.74
C SER A 145 -8.45 9.98 20.98
N ARG A 146 -7.88 9.68 22.15
CA ARG A 146 -8.62 9.56 23.41
C ARG A 146 -8.94 10.91 24.05
N TYR A 147 -7.96 11.82 24.10
CA TYR A 147 -8.11 13.11 24.79
C TYR A 147 -8.67 14.21 23.89
N PHE A 148 -8.40 14.13 22.59
CA PHE A 148 -8.82 15.08 21.56
C PHE A 148 -9.51 14.31 20.42
N PRO A 149 -10.74 13.82 20.64
CA PRO A 149 -11.46 13.09 19.62
C PRO A 149 -11.79 14.00 18.44
N ASP A 150 -11.23 13.68 17.26
CA ASP A 150 -11.53 14.38 16.01
C ASP A 150 -12.72 13.71 15.31
N VAL A 151 -13.91 14.10 15.74
CA VAL A 151 -15.17 13.45 15.34
C VAL A 151 -16.20 14.51 14.97
N GLU A 152 -16.63 14.48 13.72
CA GLU A 152 -17.64 15.40 13.20
C GLU A 152 -19.03 14.74 13.18
N VAL A 153 -19.90 15.14 14.11
CA VAL A 153 -21.33 14.81 14.08
C VAL A 153 -22.10 16.03 13.59
N ARG A 154 -22.68 15.93 12.40
CA ARG A 154 -23.39 17.04 11.76
C ARG A 154 -24.89 16.81 11.81
N LEU A 155 -25.65 17.78 12.31
CA LEU A 155 -27.11 17.75 12.32
C LEU A 155 -27.67 18.10 10.93
N VAL A 156 -28.63 17.31 10.45
CA VAL A 156 -29.40 17.66 9.25
C VAL A 156 -30.48 18.64 9.65
N LEU A 157 -30.29 19.92 9.32
CA LEU A 157 -31.18 21.00 9.75
C LEU A 157 -32.62 20.79 9.29
N ASP A 158 -32.82 20.28 8.07
CA ASP A 158 -34.16 19.97 7.52
C ASP A 158 -35.00 19.06 8.43
N SER A 159 -34.36 18.26 9.30
CA SER A 159 -35.09 17.38 10.23
C SER A 159 -35.70 18.11 11.43
N VAL A 160 -35.14 19.24 11.85
CA VAL A 160 -35.50 19.93 13.10
C VAL A 160 -35.91 21.39 12.89
N LEU A 161 -35.68 21.94 11.71
CA LEU A 161 -35.93 23.35 11.42
C LEU A 161 -37.43 23.60 11.21
N ASN A 162 -38.01 24.46 12.04
CA ASN A 162 -39.43 24.87 12.02
C ASN A 162 -40.46 23.74 12.17
N ASN A 163 -40.02 22.50 12.40
CA ASN A 163 -40.86 21.34 12.61
C ASN A 163 -40.49 20.67 13.93
N GLU A 164 -41.49 20.35 14.74
CA GLU A 164 -41.30 19.57 15.95
C GLU A 164 -41.10 18.09 15.61
N THR A 165 -39.95 17.54 15.99
CA THR A 165 -39.62 16.14 15.70
C THR A 165 -39.08 15.43 16.94
N THR A 166 -39.48 14.17 17.11
CA THR A 166 -38.84 13.26 18.06
C THR A 166 -37.68 12.49 17.42
N ARG A 167 -37.43 12.68 16.11
CA ARG A 167 -36.47 11.89 15.34
C ARG A 167 -35.50 12.76 14.53
N PRO A 168 -34.62 13.53 15.18
CA PRO A 168 -33.56 14.24 14.48
C PRO A 168 -32.63 13.31 13.70
N VAL A 169 -32.11 13.82 12.59
CA VAL A 169 -31.20 13.08 11.69
C VAL A 169 -29.80 13.68 11.75
N PHE A 170 -28.80 12.82 11.92
CA PHE A 170 -27.39 13.20 11.95
C PHE A 170 -26.60 12.51 10.84
N HIS A 171 -25.57 13.20 10.35
CA HIS A 171 -24.49 12.64 9.56
C HIS A 171 -23.27 12.43 10.47
N ILE A 172 -22.79 11.19 10.52
CA ILE A 172 -21.69 10.76 11.38
C ILE A 172 -20.62 10.04 10.55
N PRO A 173 -19.36 9.96 11.03
CA PRO A 173 -18.33 9.18 10.37
C PRO A 173 -18.66 7.69 10.33
N GLN A 174 -18.14 6.99 9.33
CA GLN A 174 -18.43 5.56 9.13
C GLN A 174 -17.90 4.66 10.24
N ASP A 175 -16.85 5.07 10.94
CA ASP A 175 -16.24 4.28 12.00
C ASP A 175 -17.04 4.33 13.31
N MET A 176 -17.86 5.38 13.51
CA MET A 176 -18.58 5.59 14.76
C MET A 176 -19.70 4.57 14.99
N SER A 177 -19.75 3.99 16.19
CA SER A 177 -20.80 3.06 16.60
C SER A 177 -22.05 3.77 17.17
N LYS A 178 -23.17 3.04 17.34
CA LYS A 178 -24.38 3.60 17.95
C LYS A 178 -24.14 4.05 19.40
N GLN A 179 -23.37 3.28 20.16
CA GLN A 179 -23.06 3.59 21.57
C GLN A 179 -22.16 4.81 21.69
N GLU A 180 -21.16 4.92 20.80
CA GLU A 180 -20.30 6.11 20.73
C GLU A 180 -21.11 7.36 20.41
N LEU A 181 -22.10 7.28 19.51
CA LEU A 181 -22.97 8.42 19.23
C LEU A 181 -23.80 8.82 20.47
N VAL A 182 -24.37 7.86 21.21
CA VAL A 182 -25.08 8.16 22.47
C VAL A 182 -24.15 8.87 23.46
N ASN A 183 -22.94 8.35 23.65
CA ASN A 183 -21.96 8.94 24.56
C ASN A 183 -21.52 10.34 24.11
N TYR A 184 -21.35 10.54 22.80
CA TYR A 184 -21.00 11.83 22.21
C TYR A 184 -22.10 12.87 22.45
N LEU A 185 -23.36 12.53 22.15
CA LEU A 185 -24.51 13.41 22.38
C LEU A 185 -24.72 13.69 23.87
N LYS A 186 -24.52 12.69 24.73
CA LYS A 186 -24.65 12.83 26.18
C LYS A 186 -23.57 13.73 26.78
N ASN A 187 -22.29 13.48 26.47
CA ASN A 187 -21.19 14.13 27.17
C ASN A 187 -20.82 15.51 26.61
N ILE A 188 -21.09 15.76 25.32
CA ILE A 188 -20.75 17.03 24.67
C ILE A 188 -21.97 17.95 24.59
N TYR A 189 -23.13 17.43 24.21
CA TYR A 189 -24.35 18.21 23.97
C TYR A 189 -25.39 18.08 25.08
N ASN A 190 -25.14 17.29 26.12
CA ASN A 190 -26.06 17.03 27.23
C ASN A 190 -27.43 16.49 26.78
N ILE A 191 -27.46 15.66 25.73
CA ILE A 191 -28.67 14.97 25.27
C ILE A 191 -28.65 13.55 25.81
N ASP A 192 -29.46 13.29 26.84
CA ASP A 192 -29.52 12.01 27.56
C ASP A 192 -30.77 11.18 27.27
N ASN A 193 -31.81 11.81 26.74
CA ASN A 193 -33.13 11.23 26.44
C ASN A 193 -33.20 10.46 25.10
N VAL A 194 -32.16 9.69 24.78
CA VAL A 194 -32.09 8.89 23.54
C VAL A 194 -32.70 7.51 23.76
N VAL A 195 -33.77 7.20 23.00
CA VAL A 195 -34.49 5.92 23.05
C VAL A 195 -33.81 4.87 22.19
N ARG A 196 -33.63 5.17 20.89
CA ARG A 196 -33.02 4.25 19.93
C ARG A 196 -32.37 4.97 18.77
N ILE A 197 -31.42 4.29 18.13
CA ILE A 197 -30.68 4.82 16.98
C ILE A 197 -30.76 3.83 15.81
N SER A 198 -31.26 4.33 14.69
CA SER A 198 -31.26 3.62 13.40
C SER A 198 -30.15 4.18 12.53
N VAL A 199 -29.34 3.29 11.93
CA VAL A 199 -28.11 3.68 11.23
C VAL A 199 -28.11 3.12 9.81
N ARG A 200 -27.65 3.92 8.85
CA ARG A 200 -27.47 3.51 7.46
C ARG A 200 -26.16 4.07 6.90
N ASN A 201 -25.30 3.20 6.36
CA ASN A 201 -24.11 3.63 5.65
C ASN A 201 -24.48 4.16 4.26
N MET A 202 -23.97 5.34 3.94
CA MET A 202 -24.18 6.02 2.69
C MET A 202 -22.84 6.31 2.02
N ARG A 203 -22.84 6.20 0.70
CA ARG A 203 -21.70 6.65 -0.08
C ARG A 203 -21.71 8.17 -0.19
N GLY A 204 -20.53 8.78 -0.19
CA GLY A 204 -20.36 10.21 -0.36
C GLY A 204 -21.03 10.71 -1.62
N ARG A 205 -21.61 11.92 -1.56
CA ARG A 205 -22.26 12.51 -2.73
C ARG A 205 -21.21 12.75 -3.81
N ARG A 206 -21.57 12.43 -5.04
CA ARG A 206 -20.74 12.59 -6.21
C ARG A 206 -21.27 13.74 -7.04
N PHE A 207 -20.35 14.50 -7.60
CA PHE A 207 -20.68 15.58 -8.52
C PHE A 207 -19.57 15.71 -9.56
N LYS A 208 -19.89 16.42 -10.64
CA LYS A 208 -18.90 16.84 -11.64
C LYS A 208 -18.69 18.35 -11.47
N ASN A 209 -17.45 18.79 -11.56
CA ASN A 209 -17.18 20.23 -11.68
C ASN A 209 -17.44 20.70 -13.13
N GLU A 210 -17.25 21.99 -13.38
CA GLU A 210 -17.43 22.63 -14.69
C GLU A 210 -16.56 21.99 -15.80
N VAL A 211 -15.36 21.51 -15.43
CA VAL A 211 -14.41 20.83 -16.33
C VAL A 211 -14.81 19.37 -16.60
N GLY A 212 -15.81 18.84 -15.88
CA GLY A 212 -16.28 17.46 -16.02
C GLY A 212 -15.54 16.43 -15.17
N GLU A 213 -14.62 16.87 -14.31
CA GLU A 213 -13.90 16.03 -13.35
C GLU A 213 -14.85 15.50 -12.28
N ILE A 214 -14.84 14.19 -12.06
CA ILE A 214 -15.69 13.53 -11.07
C ILE A 214 -15.07 13.70 -9.69
N LYS A 215 -15.76 14.43 -8.82
CA LYS A 215 -15.41 14.60 -7.41
C LYS A 215 -16.38 13.80 -6.53
N SER A 216 -15.86 13.24 -5.45
CA SER A 216 -16.66 12.53 -4.45
C SER A 216 -16.36 13.09 -3.06
N LEU A 217 -17.42 13.47 -2.34
CA LEU A 217 -17.33 13.76 -0.91
C LEU A 217 -16.98 12.49 -0.12
N PRO A 218 -16.49 12.62 1.12
CA PRO A 218 -16.28 11.47 1.99
C PRO A 218 -17.57 10.70 2.22
N ASP A 219 -17.43 9.40 2.38
CA ASP A 219 -18.55 8.55 2.73
C ASP A 219 -18.99 8.85 4.17
N TYR A 220 -20.29 8.73 4.45
CA TYR A 220 -20.86 9.09 5.74
C TYR A 220 -21.92 8.08 6.15
N LYS A 221 -22.32 8.16 7.41
CA LYS A 221 -23.33 7.29 7.99
C LYS A 221 -24.48 8.17 8.47
N VAL A 222 -25.70 7.81 8.08
CA VAL A 222 -26.93 8.51 8.52
C VAL A 222 -27.39 7.84 9.80
N ALA A 223 -27.56 8.62 10.85
CA ALA A 223 -28.11 8.18 12.12
C ALA A 223 -29.42 8.92 12.39
N VAL A 224 -30.53 8.18 12.45
CA VAL A 224 -31.82 8.68 12.91
C VAL A 224 -31.91 8.36 14.39
N VAL A 225 -31.93 9.39 15.23
CA VAL A 225 -31.93 9.29 16.68
C VAL A 225 -33.34 9.57 17.17
N GLU A 226 -33.97 8.61 17.85
CA GLU A 226 -35.27 8.81 18.47
C GLU A 226 -35.10 9.29 19.91
N LEU A 227 -35.73 10.41 20.23
CA LEU A 227 -35.71 11.07 21.53
C LEU A 227 -37.05 10.86 22.24
N ASP A 228 -37.04 10.87 23.58
CA ASP A 228 -38.27 10.79 24.38
C ASP A 228 -39.15 12.03 24.22
N SER A 229 -38.53 13.21 24.20
CA SER A 229 -39.21 14.49 24.06
C SER A 229 -39.01 15.09 22.67
N PRO A 230 -40.04 15.73 22.09
CA PRO A 230 -39.91 16.38 20.80
C PRO A 230 -38.97 17.60 20.87
N VAL A 231 -38.24 17.85 19.79
CA VAL A 231 -37.27 18.94 19.64
C VAL A 231 -37.58 19.72 18.37
N SER A 232 -37.45 21.05 18.44
CA SER A 232 -37.53 21.93 17.27
C SER A 232 -36.51 23.07 17.38
N ILE A 233 -36.07 23.56 16.23
CA ILE A 233 -35.28 24.78 16.11
C ILE A 233 -36.14 25.79 15.36
N VAL A 234 -36.53 26.86 16.04
CA VAL A 234 -37.32 27.94 15.45
C VAL A 234 -36.39 28.93 14.77
N PHE A 235 -36.52 29.08 13.45
CA PHE A 235 -35.84 30.12 12.71
C PHE A 235 -36.73 31.36 12.61
N LYS A 236 -36.34 32.43 13.32
CA LYS A 236 -37.07 33.69 13.25
C LYS A 236 -36.85 34.31 11.88
N GLN A 237 -37.92 34.51 11.12
CA GLN A 237 -37.87 35.28 9.88
C GLN A 237 -37.41 36.70 10.19
N ILE A 238 -36.30 37.12 9.59
CA ILE A 238 -35.85 38.52 9.64
C ILE A 238 -36.80 39.29 8.71
N LYS A 239 -37.48 40.33 9.24
CA LYS A 239 -38.34 41.20 8.42
C LYS A 239 -37.55 41.76 7.23
N GLY A 240 -38.06 41.56 6.01
CA GLY A 240 -37.46 42.09 4.77
C GLY A 240 -36.92 41.04 3.80
N THR A 241 -36.89 39.76 4.17
CA THR A 241 -36.63 38.62 3.28
C THR A 241 -37.90 37.80 3.11
N GLU A 242 -38.84 38.31 2.32
CA GLU A 242 -39.97 37.50 1.85
C GLU A 242 -39.43 36.51 0.81
N ASP A 243 -39.50 35.21 1.13
CA ASP A 243 -39.22 34.14 0.17
C ASP A 243 -40.12 34.32 -1.05
N THR A 244 -39.49 34.51 -2.21
CA THR A 244 -40.17 34.54 -3.50
C THR A 244 -40.93 33.21 -3.66
N PRO A 245 -42.22 33.20 -4.03
CA PRO A 245 -43.12 32.03 -3.93
C PRO A 245 -42.90 30.97 -5.03
N ASP A 246 -41.65 30.66 -5.39
CA ASP A 246 -41.33 29.75 -6.49
C ASP A 246 -41.34 28.26 -6.08
N ASN A 247 -41.44 27.94 -4.78
CA ASN A 247 -41.35 26.57 -4.26
C ASN A 247 -42.67 25.96 -3.76
N LYS A 248 -43.83 26.38 -4.30
CA LYS A 248 -45.06 25.57 -4.14
C LYS A 248 -45.10 24.51 -5.24
N PRO A 249 -45.14 23.20 -4.92
CA PRO A 249 -45.38 22.19 -5.94
C PRO A 249 -46.76 22.47 -6.56
N THR A 250 -46.78 22.77 -7.84
CA THR A 250 -48.02 22.92 -8.60
C THR A 250 -48.76 21.59 -8.53
N ALA A 251 -49.90 21.56 -7.83
CA ALA A 251 -50.79 20.41 -7.88
C ALA A 251 -51.20 20.21 -9.34
N GLN A 252 -50.71 19.15 -9.98
CA GLN A 252 -51.23 18.70 -11.26
C GLN A 252 -52.63 18.15 -11.00
N LEU A 253 -53.64 18.93 -11.38
CA LEU A 253 -54.99 18.45 -11.59
C LEU A 253 -55.15 18.17 -13.08
N ALA A 254 -55.22 16.89 -13.44
CA ALA A 254 -55.94 16.35 -14.59
C ALA A 254 -56.31 14.89 -14.27
#